data_AF-A0A5S9M336-F1
#
_entry.id   AF-A0A5S9M336-F1
#
_cell.length_a   1.000
_cell.length_b   1.000
_cell.length_c   1.000
_cell.angle_alpha   90.00
_cell.angle_beta   90.00
_cell.angle_gamma   90.00
#
_symmetry.space_group_name_H-M   'P 1'
#
loop_
_entity.id
_entity.type
_entity.pdbx_description
1 polymer ?
#
loop_
_entity_poly.entity_id
_entity_poly.type
_entity_poly.pdbx_seq_one_letter_code
_entity_poly.pdbx_strand_id
1 'polypeptide(L)'
;MIAFVIGGILVIFIGLTYAELSSAIPETGGGLVFVQRAFGMKAAFVSAWGVLFGYVSVITFEAVALPTVIDYVIPTQHAGFLWNIGGWDVYFTWVLIGSGGAFFF
;
A
#
# COMPACT_ATOMS: atom_id res chain seq x y z
N MET A 1 16.23 -5.78 -12.82
CA MET A 1 16.50 -7.22 -12.57
C MET A 1 16.97 -7.47 -11.13
N ILE A 2 18.11 -6.92 -10.67
CA ILE A 2 18.64 -7.18 -9.32
C ILE A 2 17.65 -6.77 -8.20
N ALA A 3 17.02 -5.60 -8.30
CA ALA A 3 16.03 -5.15 -7.32
C ALA A 3 14.82 -6.09 -7.19
N PHE A 4 14.34 -6.66 -8.29
CA PHE A 4 13.24 -7.62 -8.29
C PHE A 4 13.63 -8.93 -7.59
N VAL A 5 14.85 -9.42 -7.83
CA VAL A 5 15.36 -10.63 -7.19
C VAL A 5 15.47 -10.44 -5.68
N ILE A 6 16.04 -9.32 -5.24
CA ILE A 6 16.17 -9.01 -3.81
C ILE A 6 14.79 -8.87 -3.16
N GLY A 7 13.87 -8.13 -3.79
CA GLY A 7 12.51 -7.98 -3.30
C GLY A 7 11.77 -9.32 -3.19
N GLY A 8 11.87 -10.18 -4.21
CA GLY A 8 11.26 -11.50 -4.21
C GLY A 8 11.79 -12.39 -3.09
N ILE A 9 13.11 -12.40 -2.86
CA ILE A 9 13.73 -13.18 -1.77
C ILE A 9 13.22 -12.69 -0.40
N LEU A 10 13.14 -11.38 -0.19
CA LEU A 10 12.62 -10.81 1.07
C LEU A 10 11.16 -11.22 1.32
N VAL A 11 10.31 -11.18 0.28
CA VAL A 11 8.90 -11.59 0.40
C VAL A 11 8.76 -13.08 0.73
N ILE A 12 9.65 -13.94 0.21
CA ILE A 12 9.67 -15.37 0.57
C ILE A 12 9.93 -15.57 2.06
N PHE A 13 10.90 -14.87 2.65
CA PHE A 13 11.18 -14.95 4.08
C PHE A 13 9.98 -14.48 4.92
N ILE A 14 9.30 -13.42 4.49
CA ILE A 14 8.07 -12.94 5.15
C ILE A 14 6.98 -14.02 5.07
N GLY A 15 6.77 -14.63 3.92
CA GLY A 15 5.79 -15.71 3.74
C GLY A 15 6.07 -16.93 4.63
N LEU A 16 7.33 -17.39 4.68
CA LEU A 16 7.75 -18.51 5.52
C LEU A 16 7.54 -18.22 7.02
N THR A 17 7.94 -17.04 7.48
CA THR A 17 7.74 -16.66 8.89
C THR A 17 6.26 -16.62 9.27
N TYR A 18 5.40 -16.09 8.40
CA TYR A 18 3.95 -16.12 8.61
C TYR A 18 3.36 -17.54 8.59
N ALA A 19 3.86 -18.44 7.73
CA ALA A 19 3.41 -19.83 7.65
C ALA A 19 3.73 -20.60 8.94
N GLU A 20 4.94 -20.45 9.47
CA GLU A 20 5.36 -21.08 10.74
C GLU A 20 4.54 -20.53 11.91
N LEU A 21 4.37 -19.22 11.98
CA LEU A 21 3.76 -18.55 13.13
C LEU A 21 2.24 -18.73 13.17
N SER A 22 1.58 -18.78 12.00
CA SER A 22 0.15 -19.13 11.89
C SER A 22 -0.13 -20.59 12.27
N SER A 23 0.81 -21.50 12.02
CA SER A 23 0.70 -22.90 12.43
C SER A 23 0.97 -23.09 13.93
N ALA A 24 1.89 -22.32 14.51
CA ALA A 24 2.29 -22.43 15.91
C ALA A 24 1.34 -21.71 16.89
N ILE A 25 0.63 -20.67 16.43
CA ILE A 25 -0.25 -19.84 17.27
C ILE A 25 -1.67 -19.89 16.69
N PRO A 26 -2.53 -20.81 17.17
CA PRO A 26 -3.92 -20.93 16.70
C PRO A 26 -4.84 -19.88 17.35
N GLU A 27 -4.34 -18.67 17.53
CA GLU A 27 -5.10 -17.54 18.07
C GLU A 27 -5.57 -16.65 16.92
N THR A 28 -6.79 -16.13 17.06
CA THR A 28 -7.32 -15.16 16.10
C THR A 28 -6.77 -13.77 16.40
N GLY A 29 -6.23 -13.09 15.39
CA GLY A 29 -5.68 -11.72 15.52
C GLY A 29 -4.44 -11.40 14.69
N GLY A 30 -3.93 -12.37 13.92
CA GLY A 30 -2.96 -12.14 12.84
C GLY A 30 -1.61 -11.61 13.32
N GLY A 31 -0.96 -10.78 12.48
CA GLY A 31 0.40 -10.28 12.69
C GLY A 31 0.62 -9.50 13.99
N LEU A 32 -0.41 -8.83 14.50
CA LEU A 32 -0.31 -8.10 15.77
C LEU A 32 -0.15 -9.04 16.97
N VAL A 33 -0.95 -10.11 17.01
CA VAL A 33 -0.89 -11.13 18.08
C VAL A 33 0.44 -11.86 18.07
N PHE A 34 0.97 -12.12 16.88
CA PHE A 34 2.30 -12.71 16.69
C PHE A 34 3.40 -11.86 17.34
N VAL A 35 3.45 -10.57 17.02
CA VAL A 35 4.46 -9.66 17.59
C VAL A 35 4.26 -9.47 19.10
N GLN A 36 3.00 -9.35 19.54
CA GLN A 36 2.68 -9.19 20.95
C GLN A 36 3.12 -10.41 21.78
N ARG A 37 2.95 -11.62 21.26
CA ARG A 37 3.34 -12.86 21.95
C ARG A 37 4.85 -13.08 21.96
N ALA A 38 5.56 -12.67 20.91
CA ALA A 38 7.01 -12.84 20.80
C ALA A 38 7.83 -11.75 21.53
N PHE A 39 7.41 -10.49 21.44
CA PHE A 39 8.20 -9.32 21.87
C PHE A 39 7.48 -8.40 22.87
N GLY A 40 6.23 -8.71 23.24
CA GLY A 40 5.44 -7.93 24.17
C GLY A 40 4.75 -6.70 23.55
N MET A 41 4.01 -5.97 24.39
CA MET A 41 3.09 -4.89 23.96
C MET A 41 3.80 -3.71 23.29
N LYS A 42 5.01 -3.31 23.75
CA LYS A 42 5.72 -2.15 23.20
C LYS A 42 6.14 -2.36 21.75
N ALA A 43 6.64 -3.56 21.44
CA ALA A 43 7.02 -3.93 20.08
C ALA A 43 5.78 -4.09 19.17
N ALA A 44 4.70 -4.67 19.71
CA ALA A 44 3.42 -4.78 19.00
C ALA A 44 2.87 -3.40 18.60
N PHE A 45 2.95 -2.41 19.49
CA PHE A 45 2.53 -1.04 19.18
C PHE A 45 3.32 -0.42 18.02
N VAL A 46 4.66 -0.52 18.05
CA VAL A 46 5.51 0.01 16.96
C VAL A 46 5.25 -0.71 15.65
N SER A 47 5.08 -2.04 15.69
CA SER A 47 4.75 -2.83 14.50
C SER A 47 3.39 -2.45 13.91
N ALA A 48 2.36 -2.24 14.75
CA ALA A 48 1.05 -1.79 14.32
C ALA A 48 1.10 -0.45 13.60
N TRP A 49 1.83 0.53 14.17
CA TRP A 49 2.04 1.82 13.53
C TRP A 49 2.80 1.71 12.21
N GLY A 50 3.83 0.86 12.15
CA GLY A 50 4.56 0.60 10.91
C GLY A 50 3.67 0.06 9.81
N VAL A 51 2.81 -0.90 10.12
CA VAL A 51 1.83 -1.46 9.18
C VAL A 51 0.80 -0.42 8.76
N LEU A 52 0.27 0.37 9.70
CA LEU A 52 -0.68 1.44 9.41
C LEU A 52 -0.10 2.46 8.42
N PHE A 53 1.11 2.97 8.69
CA PHE A 53 1.77 3.93 7.79
C PHE A 53 2.11 3.29 6.43
N GLY A 54 2.47 2.00 6.42
CA GLY A 54 2.64 1.24 5.19
C GLY A 54 1.37 1.24 4.33
N TYR A 55 0.22 0.93 4.93
CA TYR A 55 -1.05 0.93 4.19
C TYR A 55 -1.48 2.33 3.74
N VAL A 56 -1.33 3.35 4.57
CA VAL A 56 -1.65 4.74 4.18
C VAL A 56 -0.79 5.18 2.98
N SER A 57 0.49 4.81 2.97
CA SER A 57 1.40 5.08 1.85
C SER A 57 0.92 4.40 0.56
N VAL A 58 0.56 3.12 0.63
CA VAL A 58 0.06 2.36 -0.53
C VAL A 58 -1.22 2.96 -1.09
N ILE A 59 -2.21 3.28 -0.24
CA ILE A 59 -3.47 3.89 -0.68
C ILE A 59 -3.22 5.22 -1.40
N THR A 60 -2.31 6.05 -0.86
CA THR A 60 -1.96 7.33 -1.46
C THR A 60 -1.31 7.15 -2.83
N PHE A 61 -0.44 6.13 -2.97
CA PHE A 61 0.19 5.81 -4.26
C PHE A 61 -0.82 5.32 -5.30
N GLU A 62 -1.68 4.36 -4.94
CA GLU A 62 -2.66 3.78 -5.86
C GLU A 62 -3.68 4.81 -6.37
N ALA A 63 -4.08 5.75 -5.51
CA ALA A 63 -4.98 6.86 -5.88
C ALA A 63 -4.43 7.74 -7.02
N VAL A 64 -3.11 7.84 -7.15
CA VAL A 64 -2.41 8.61 -8.20
C VAL A 64 -2.05 7.72 -9.39
N ALA A 65 -1.73 6.45 -9.15
CA ALA A 65 -1.29 5.52 -10.18
C ALA A 65 -2.42 5.20 -11.18
N LEU A 66 -3.63 4.91 -10.71
CA LEU A 66 -4.78 4.57 -11.55
C LEU A 66 -5.14 5.64 -12.59
N PRO A 67 -5.39 6.91 -12.22
CA PRO A 67 -5.74 7.93 -13.20
C PRO A 67 -4.60 8.19 -14.17
N THR A 68 -3.34 8.11 -13.70
CA THR A 68 -2.16 8.24 -14.56
C THR A 68 -2.10 7.13 -15.63
N VAL A 69 -2.36 5.88 -15.26
CA VAL A 69 -2.41 4.76 -16.21
C VAL A 69 -3.56 4.91 -17.19
N ILE A 70 -4.73 5.36 -16.72
CA ILE A 70 -5.89 5.60 -17.59
C ILE A 70 -5.57 6.67 -18.64
N ASP A 71 -4.90 7.76 -18.25
CA ASP A 71 -4.49 8.83 -19.17
C ASP A 71 -3.49 8.35 -20.23
N TYR A 72 -2.62 7.37 -19.89
CA TYR A 72 -1.73 6.76 -20.86
C TYR A 72 -2.46 5.90 -21.91
N VAL A 73 -3.60 5.30 -21.54
CA VAL A 73 -4.33 4.35 -22.41
C VAL A 73 -5.45 5.05 -23.17
N ILE A 74 -6.13 6.00 -22.55
CA ILE A 74 -7.28 6.72 -23.10
C ILE A 74 -6.97 8.22 -22.99
N PRO A 75 -7.03 8.99 -24.09
CA PRO A 75 -6.88 10.44 -24.02
C PRO A 75 -8.10 11.05 -23.31
N THR A 76 -8.01 11.22 -22.00
CA THR A 76 -9.04 11.87 -21.19
C THR A 76 -8.95 13.38 -21.37
N GLN A 77 -10.10 14.05 -21.34
CA GLN A 77 -10.10 15.51 -21.35
C GLN A 77 -9.78 16.03 -19.94
N HIS A 78 -8.63 16.70 -19.81
CA HIS A 78 -8.23 17.36 -18.58
C HIS A 78 -9.03 18.66 -18.40
N ALA A 79 -10.09 18.61 -17.57
CA ALA A 79 -10.95 19.75 -17.30
C ALA A 79 -10.86 20.17 -15.84
N GLY A 80 -10.84 21.48 -15.60
CA GLY A 80 -10.75 22.08 -14.26
C GLY A 80 -9.36 21.96 -13.66
N PHE A 81 -8.44 22.82 -14.09
CA PHE A 81 -7.12 22.94 -13.47
C PHE A 81 -7.25 23.26 -11.98
N LEU A 82 -6.58 22.50 -11.12
CA LEU A 82 -6.58 22.69 -9.68
C LEU A 82 -5.29 23.39 -9.24
N TRP A 83 -4.15 22.72 -9.40
CA TRP A 83 -2.84 23.24 -9.01
C TRP A 83 -1.71 22.52 -9.74
N ASN A 84 -0.52 23.11 -9.73
CA ASN A 84 0.71 22.48 -10.21
C ASN A 84 1.62 22.16 -9.01
N ILE A 85 2.09 20.91 -8.91
CA ILE A 85 3.11 20.50 -7.93
C ILE A 85 4.28 19.89 -8.68
N GLY A 86 5.46 20.49 -8.55
CA GLY A 86 6.69 19.93 -9.11
C GLY A 86 6.67 19.73 -10.63
N GLY A 87 5.94 20.58 -11.36
CA GLY A 87 5.80 20.47 -12.82
C GLY A 87 4.66 19.53 -13.27
N TRP A 88 3.93 18.91 -12.35
CA TRP A 88 2.73 18.11 -12.64
C TRP A 88 1.46 18.92 -12.44
N ASP A 89 0.68 19.06 -13.52
CA ASP A 89 -0.63 19.72 -13.49
C ASP A 89 -1.70 18.74 -12.99
N VAL A 90 -2.35 19.10 -11.89
CA VAL A 90 -3.44 18.32 -11.31
C VAL A 90 -4.77 18.90 -11.80
N TYR A 91 -5.59 18.04 -12.41
CA TYR A 91 -6.91 18.40 -12.93
C TYR A 91 -8.03 17.74 -12.12
N PHE A 92 -9.20 18.37 -12.08
CA PHE A 92 -10.36 17.87 -11.36
C PHE A 92 -10.85 16.53 -11.93
N THR A 93 -10.84 16.35 -13.25
CA THR A 93 -11.18 15.08 -13.89
C THR A 93 -10.24 13.94 -13.47
N TRP A 94 -8.95 14.24 -13.30
CA TRP A 94 -7.94 13.28 -12.85
C TRP A 94 -8.20 12.83 -11.40
N VAL A 95 -8.49 13.78 -10.50
CA VAL A 95 -8.83 13.48 -9.10
C VAL A 95 -10.12 12.66 -9.00
N LEU A 96 -11.12 12.94 -9.84
CA LEU A 96 -12.36 12.18 -9.89
C LEU A 96 -12.14 10.73 -10.34
N ILE A 97 -11.29 10.51 -11.34
CA ILE A 97 -10.95 9.17 -11.81
C ILE A 97 -10.21 8.39 -10.71
N GLY A 98 -9.22 9.02 -10.06
CA GLY A 98 -8.49 8.39 -8.95
C GLY A 98 -9.39 8.08 -7.75
N SER A 99 -10.24 9.03 -7.34
CA SER A 99 -11.18 8.83 -6.23
C SER A 99 -12.27 7.81 -6.57
N GLY A 100 -12.73 7.80 -7.82
CA GLY A 100 -13.70 6.83 -8.33
C GLY A 100 -13.13 5.41 -8.33
N GLY A 101 -11.90 5.23 -8.83
CA GLY A 101 -11.17 3.97 -8.73
C GLY A 101 -11.03 3.52 -7.27
N ALA A 102 -10.76 4.47 -6.38
CA ALA A 102 -10.84 4.41 -4.91
C ALA A 102 -11.97 3.51 -4.36
N PHE A 103 -13.18 3.68 -4.87
CA PHE A 103 -14.38 3.01 -4.37
C PHE A 103 -14.57 1.58 -4.86
N PHE A 104 -13.87 1.18 -5.92
CA PHE A 104 -14.01 -0.15 -6.53
C PHE A 104 -12.95 -1.15 -6.06
N PHE A 105 -11.98 -0.73 -5.25
CA PHE A 105 -10.98 -1.57 -4.59
C PHE A 105 -11.30 -1.73 -3.09
#